data_AF-A0A529HS17-F1
#
_entry.id   AF-A0A529HS17-F1
#
_cell.length_a   1.000
_cell.length_b   1.000
_cell.length_c   1.000
_cell.angle_alpha   90.00
_cell.angle_beta   90.00
_cell.angle_gamma   90.00
#
_symmetry.space_group_name_H-M   'P 1'
#
loop_
_entity.id
_entity.type
_entity.pdbx_description
1 polymer ?
#
loop_
_entity_poly.entity_id
_entity_poly.type
_entity_poly.pdbx_seq_one_letter_code
_entity_poly.pdbx_strand_id
1 'polypeptide(L)'
;VGALFHTDAVQAVGRLPIELKSTAIDMLSLSAHKLHGPKGIGALYVRRGVRFSSMIKGGHQERDRRAGTENTPGIVGLGMAAELALKFMDETKRIKWLRDRLENGIIQRIPNTSINGDPQERLPNTANIGFEGIEGDAIPIVLSRLGIACSAGSACA
;
A
#
# COMPACT_ATOMS: atom_id res chain seq x y z
N VAL A 1 31.41 6.46 2.70
CA VAL A 1 30.40 6.46 3.77
C VAL A 1 29.04 6.28 3.09
N GLY A 2 28.25 5.27 3.47
CA GLY A 2 26.92 5.05 2.91
C GLY A 2 25.85 5.85 3.65
N ALA A 3 24.69 6.06 3.02
CA ALA A 3 23.51 6.66 3.64
C ALA A 3 22.53 5.57 4.09
N LEU A 4 21.70 5.85 5.09
CA LEU A 4 20.60 4.95 5.48
C LEU A 4 19.50 4.97 4.43
N PHE A 5 18.97 3.80 4.08
CA PHE A 5 17.88 3.68 3.12
C PHE A 5 16.56 3.25 3.79
N HIS A 6 15.60 4.17 3.84
CA HIS A 6 14.22 3.89 4.24
C HIS A 6 13.32 3.76 3.02
N THR A 7 12.38 2.81 3.07
CA THR A 7 11.30 2.70 2.08
C THR A 7 9.94 2.69 2.78
N ASP A 8 9.01 3.48 2.24
CA ASP A 8 7.59 3.25 2.51
C ASP A 8 7.12 2.12 1.59
N ALA A 9 6.72 0.99 2.18
CA ALA A 9 6.23 -0.16 1.44
C ALA A 9 4.76 -0.46 1.76
N VAL A 10 4.00 0.51 2.29
CA VAL A 10 2.60 0.34 2.71
C VAL A 10 1.71 -0.21 1.58
N GLN A 11 1.98 0.17 0.33
CA GLN A 11 1.25 -0.34 -0.85
C GLN A 11 1.91 -1.55 -1.52
N ALA A 12 3.16 -1.85 -1.20
CA ALA A 12 3.95 -2.92 -1.84
C ALA A 12 3.87 -4.25 -1.07
N VAL A 13 3.92 -4.20 0.27
CA VAL A 13 3.82 -5.40 1.12
C VAL A 13 2.50 -6.13 0.81
N GLY A 14 2.58 -7.45 0.66
CA GLY A 14 1.42 -8.30 0.34
C GLY A 14 0.92 -8.19 -1.11
N ARG A 15 1.56 -7.38 -1.96
CA ARG A 15 1.28 -7.28 -3.40
C ARG A 15 2.47 -7.68 -4.24
N LEU A 16 3.67 -7.40 -3.74
CA LEU A 16 4.95 -7.79 -4.36
C LEU A 16 5.74 -8.68 -3.40
N PRO A 17 6.52 -9.65 -3.91
CA PRO A 17 7.46 -10.38 -3.09
C PRO A 17 8.55 -9.43 -2.59
N ILE A 18 8.79 -9.41 -1.28
CA ILE A 18 9.80 -8.56 -0.64
C ILE A 18 10.68 -9.46 0.23
N GLU A 19 11.96 -9.55 -0.10
CA GLU A 19 12.97 -10.14 0.78
C GLU A 19 13.93 -9.04 1.24
N LEU A 20 13.80 -8.62 2.49
CA LEU A 20 14.65 -7.59 3.08
C LEU A 20 16.13 -7.98 3.17
N LYS A 21 16.48 -9.26 3.33
CA LYS A 21 17.92 -9.63 3.45
C LYS A 21 18.68 -9.43 2.14
N SER A 22 18.03 -9.55 0.99
CA SER A 22 18.65 -9.36 -0.32
C SER A 22 18.61 -7.90 -0.81
N THR A 23 18.03 -6.98 -0.04
CA THR A 23 17.92 -5.56 -0.41
C THR A 23 18.86 -4.69 0.42
N ALA A 24 19.12 -3.48 -0.08
CA ALA A 24 19.85 -2.43 0.65
C ALA A 24 18.99 -1.69 1.68
N ILE A 25 17.74 -2.11 1.91
CA ILE A 25 16.77 -1.39 2.76
C ILE A 25 17.16 -1.50 4.24
N ASP A 26 17.45 -0.38 4.89
CA ASP A 26 17.75 -0.33 6.33
C ASP A 26 16.49 -0.25 7.18
N MET A 27 15.45 0.41 6.67
CA MET A 27 14.17 0.57 7.37
C MET A 27 13.00 0.45 6.38
N LEU A 28 11.91 -0.18 6.80
CA LEU A 28 10.70 -0.34 5.97
C LEU A 28 9.43 -0.10 6.78
N SER A 29 8.54 0.75 6.27
CA SER A 29 7.22 1.00 6.85
C SER A 29 6.14 0.11 6.21
N LEU A 30 5.23 -0.44 7.02
CA LEU A 30 4.04 -1.16 6.57
C LEU A 30 2.81 -0.86 7.44
N SER A 31 1.61 -1.07 6.89
CA SER A 31 0.34 -0.87 7.60
C SER A 31 -0.63 -2.02 7.38
N ALA A 32 -1.29 -2.49 8.45
CA ALA A 32 -2.15 -3.67 8.37
C ALA A 32 -3.38 -3.47 7.50
N HIS A 33 -3.99 -2.27 7.50
CA HIS A 33 -5.22 -2.02 6.76
C HIS A 33 -5.07 -2.04 5.23
N LYS A 34 -3.83 -2.07 4.70
CA LYS A 34 -3.56 -2.33 3.28
C LYS A 34 -3.41 -3.83 2.95
N LEU A 35 -3.28 -4.66 3.98
CA LEU A 35 -3.20 -6.12 3.94
C LEU A 35 -4.53 -6.78 4.35
N HIS A 36 -5.63 -6.04 4.37
CA HIS A 36 -6.93 -6.48 4.93
C HIS A 36 -6.92 -6.74 6.44
N GLY A 37 -5.91 -6.24 7.16
CA GLY A 37 -5.86 -6.22 8.62
C GLY A 37 -6.57 -5.01 9.24
N PRO A 38 -6.56 -4.90 10.58
CA PRO A 38 -7.23 -3.82 11.29
C PRO A 38 -6.59 -2.44 11.03
N LYS A 39 -7.41 -1.38 11.06
CA LYS A 39 -6.93 0.00 11.04
C LYS A 39 -6.25 0.35 12.38
N GLY A 40 -5.31 1.30 12.35
CA GLY A 40 -4.63 1.79 13.56
C GLY A 40 -3.46 0.95 14.04
N ILE A 41 -2.97 -0.01 13.23
CA ILE A 41 -1.77 -0.80 13.52
C ILE A 41 -0.88 -0.90 12.27
N GLY A 42 0.43 -0.94 12.49
CA GLY A 42 1.45 -1.08 11.46
C GLY A 42 2.75 -1.56 12.08
N ALA A 43 3.81 -1.65 11.27
CA ALA A 43 5.14 -2.00 11.75
C ALA A 43 6.21 -1.17 11.04
N LEU A 44 7.32 -0.97 11.74
CA LEU A 44 8.56 -0.45 11.19
C LEU A 44 9.61 -1.53 11.32
N TYR A 45 10.05 -2.06 10.19
CA TYR A 45 11.26 -2.87 10.15
C TYR A 45 12.48 -1.97 10.33
N VAL A 46 13.41 -2.40 11.19
CA VAL A 46 14.70 -1.74 11.40
C VAL A 46 15.78 -2.82 11.35
N ARG A 47 16.67 -2.73 10.35
CA ARG A 47 17.79 -3.66 10.17
C ARG A 47 18.68 -3.69 11.41
N ARG A 48 19.16 -4.87 11.77
CA ARG A 48 20.06 -5.04 12.93
C ARG A 48 21.31 -4.18 12.72
N GLY A 49 21.70 -3.43 13.77
CA GLY A 49 22.84 -2.52 13.73
C GLY A 49 22.50 -1.08 13.36
N VAL A 50 21.32 -0.82 12.79
CA VAL A 50 20.84 0.55 12.53
C VAL A 50 20.48 1.22 13.85
N ARG A 51 21.09 2.38 14.10
CA ARG A 51 20.75 3.23 15.25
C ARG A 51 19.37 3.83 15.00
N PHE A 52 18.47 3.68 15.97
CA PHE A 52 17.11 4.16 15.89
C PHE A 52 16.74 4.87 17.19
N SER A 53 16.27 6.11 17.07
CA SER A 53 15.84 6.93 18.21
C SER A 53 14.32 6.92 18.29
N SER A 54 13.78 6.55 19.45
CA SER A 54 12.33 6.50 19.64
C SER A 54 11.68 7.88 19.50
N MET A 55 10.62 7.94 18.68
CA MET A 55 9.72 9.11 18.61
C MET A 55 8.77 9.16 19.81
N ILE A 56 8.28 8.00 20.28
CA ILE A 56 7.36 7.88 21.42
C ILE A 56 8.16 7.42 22.62
N LYS A 57 8.49 8.36 23.51
CA LYS A 57 9.28 8.13 24.73
C LYS A 57 8.40 7.66 25.88
N GLY A 58 8.95 6.86 26.80
CA GLY A 58 8.23 6.32 27.95
C GLY A 58 8.81 5.00 28.42
N GLY A 59 7.95 4.01 28.66
CA GLY A 59 8.36 2.67 29.10
C GLY A 59 9.21 1.88 28.09
N HIS A 60 9.54 0.65 28.49
CA HIS A 60 10.52 -0.22 27.82
C HIS A 60 9.92 -1.13 26.74
N GLN A 61 8.69 -0.85 26.27
CA GLN A 61 8.03 -1.64 25.22
C GLN A 61 8.81 -1.59 23.90
N GLU A 62 8.60 -2.59 23.03
CA GLU A 62 9.25 -2.69 21.72
C GLU A 62 10.79 -2.57 21.80
N ARG A 63 11.41 -3.08 22.88
CA ARG A 63 12.86 -3.02 23.14
C ARG A 63 13.37 -1.57 23.23
N ASP A 64 12.66 -0.73 23.98
CA ASP A 64 12.93 0.71 24.15
C ASP A 64 12.76 1.56 22.88
N ARG A 65 12.20 0.98 21.81
CA ARG A 65 12.09 1.67 20.51
C ARG A 65 10.77 2.39 20.31
N ARG A 66 9.73 2.02 21.05
CA ARG A 66 8.41 2.67 21.00
C ARG A 66 7.66 2.39 22.29
N ALA A 67 7.47 3.42 23.11
CA ALA A 67 6.75 3.28 24.37
C ALA A 67 5.24 3.15 24.18
N GLY A 68 4.58 2.63 25.22
CA GLY A 68 3.13 2.50 25.33
C GLY A 68 2.68 1.05 25.23
N THR A 69 1.69 0.69 26.05
CA THR A 69 1.11 -0.66 26.12
C THR A 69 0.76 -1.20 24.74
N GLU A 70 1.13 -2.44 24.50
CA GLU A 70 0.98 -3.12 23.23
C GLU A 70 -0.50 -3.30 22.89
N ASN A 71 -0.86 -2.96 21.64
CA ASN A 71 -2.18 -3.29 21.10
C ASN A 71 -2.18 -4.77 20.67
N THR A 72 -2.22 -5.69 21.63
CA THR A 72 -2.12 -7.14 21.38
C THR A 72 -3.13 -7.64 20.34
N PRO A 73 -4.43 -7.26 20.37
CA PRO A 73 -5.36 -7.65 19.32
C PRO A 73 -4.97 -7.11 17.94
N GLY A 74 -4.51 -5.86 17.86
CA GLY A 74 -4.02 -5.26 16.61
C GLY A 74 -2.79 -5.99 16.06
N ILE A 75 -1.84 -6.35 16.93
CA ILE A 75 -0.62 -7.09 16.57
C ILE A 75 -0.97 -8.46 16.02
N VAL A 76 -1.85 -9.21 16.70
CA VAL A 76 -2.34 -10.52 16.22
C VAL A 76 -3.06 -10.37 14.87
N GLY A 77 -3.92 -9.36 14.73
CA GLY A 77 -4.63 -9.08 13.48
C GLY A 77 -3.69 -8.73 12.32
N LEU A 78 -2.62 -7.96 12.57
CA LEU A 78 -1.58 -7.69 11.57
C LEU A 78 -0.81 -8.96 11.19
N GLY A 79 -0.44 -9.80 12.16
CA GLY A 79 0.23 -11.07 11.91
C GLY A 79 -0.59 -11.98 11.00
N MET A 80 -1.88 -12.14 11.31
CA MET A 80 -2.81 -12.94 10.49
C MET A 80 -2.99 -12.34 9.09
N ALA A 81 -3.15 -11.01 8.98
CA ALA A 81 -3.26 -10.34 7.70
C ALA A 81 -2.01 -10.54 6.83
N ALA A 82 -0.82 -10.50 7.42
CA ALA A 82 0.44 -10.75 6.73
C ALA A 82 0.56 -12.20 6.23
N GLU A 83 0.15 -13.18 7.05
CA GLU A 83 0.12 -14.60 6.66
C GLU A 83 -0.83 -14.84 5.48
N LEU A 84 -2.05 -14.31 5.56
CA LEU A 84 -3.03 -14.41 4.48
C LEU A 84 -2.55 -13.72 3.20
N ALA A 85 -1.94 -12.53 3.31
CA ALA A 85 -1.40 -11.82 2.16
C ALA A 85 -0.31 -12.63 1.44
N LEU A 86 0.55 -13.34 2.18
CA LEU A 86 1.53 -14.25 1.60
C LEU A 86 0.87 -15.47 0.94
N LYS A 87 -0.11 -16.08 1.61
CA LYS A 87 -0.85 -17.25 1.10
C LYS A 87 -1.58 -16.97 -0.21
N PHE A 88 -2.17 -15.79 -0.35
CA PHE A 88 -2.93 -15.39 -1.54
C PHE A 88 -2.12 -14.55 -2.54
N MET A 89 -0.79 -14.53 -2.43
CA MET A 89 0.06 -13.73 -3.31
C MET A 89 -0.12 -14.07 -4.79
N ASP A 90 -0.46 -15.32 -5.13
CA ASP A 90 -0.75 -15.72 -6.52
C ASP A 90 -2.05 -15.14 -7.09
N GLU A 91 -3.03 -14.77 -6.26
CA GLU A 91 -4.28 -14.13 -6.72
C GLU A 91 -4.02 -12.79 -7.40
N THR A 92 -2.87 -12.20 -7.13
CA THR A 92 -2.35 -11.01 -7.77
C THR A 92 -2.37 -11.10 -9.31
N LYS A 93 -2.18 -12.28 -9.88
CA LYS A 93 -2.29 -12.51 -11.34
C LYS A 93 -3.70 -12.27 -11.86
N ARG A 94 -4.71 -12.77 -11.13
CA ARG A 94 -6.14 -12.54 -11.44
C ARG A 94 -6.51 -11.07 -11.25
N ILE A 95 -6.01 -10.44 -10.18
CA ILE A 95 -6.25 -9.02 -9.92
C ILE A 95 -5.66 -8.15 -11.03
N LYS A 96 -4.44 -8.45 -11.48
CA LYS A 96 -3.82 -7.80 -12.64
C LYS A 96 -4.67 -7.94 -13.89
N TRP A 97 -5.15 -9.16 -14.19
CA TRP A 97 -6.03 -9.39 -15.34
C TRP A 97 -7.32 -8.56 -15.27
N LEU A 98 -7.94 -8.47 -14.09
CA LEU A 98 -9.14 -7.64 -13.88
C LEU A 98 -8.83 -6.16 -14.09
N ARG A 99 -7.70 -5.68 -13.59
CA ARG A 99 -7.21 -4.31 -13.78
C ARG A 99 -7.00 -4.01 -15.26
N ASP A 100 -6.29 -4.88 -15.97
CA ASP A 100 -6.02 -4.73 -17.42
C ASP A 100 -7.35 -4.72 -18.21
N ARG A 101 -8.29 -5.61 -17.86
CA ARG A 101 -9.62 -5.66 -18.48
C ARG A 101 -10.41 -4.38 -18.26
N LEU A 102 -10.37 -3.81 -17.06
CA LEU A 102 -11.03 -2.55 -16.73
C LEU A 102 -10.43 -1.39 -17.54
N GLU A 103 -9.10 -1.23 -17.50
CA GLU A 103 -8.41 -0.14 -18.21
C GLU A 103 -8.66 -0.20 -19.72
N ASN A 104 -8.45 -1.37 -20.33
CA ASN A 104 -8.69 -1.55 -21.77
C ASN A 104 -10.15 -1.30 -22.13
N GLY A 105 -11.09 -1.77 -21.30
CA GLY A 105 -12.52 -1.56 -21.52
C GLY A 105 -12.96 -0.10 -21.45
N ILE A 106 -12.25 0.74 -20.69
CA ILE A 106 -12.48 2.18 -20.60
C ILE A 106 -11.88 2.89 -21.81
N ILE A 107 -10.60 2.65 -22.10
CA ILE A 107 -9.89 3.33 -23.20
C ILE A 107 -10.52 3.06 -24.56
N GLN A 108 -10.99 1.83 -24.79
CA GLN A 108 -11.63 1.47 -26.05
C GLN A 108 -13.00 2.12 -26.25
N ARG A 109 -13.68 2.55 -25.17
CA ARG A 109 -15.06 3.05 -25.23
C ARG A 109 -15.19 4.54 -24.98
N ILE A 110 -14.25 5.13 -24.25
CA ILE A 110 -14.32 6.52 -23.82
C ILE A 110 -13.17 7.29 -24.49
N PRO A 111 -13.47 8.22 -25.41
CA PRO A 111 -12.45 9.02 -26.07
C PRO A 111 -11.74 9.93 -25.07
N ASN A 112 -10.54 10.40 -25.44
CA ASN A 112 -9.71 11.31 -24.64
C ASN A 112 -9.41 10.77 -23.23
N THR A 113 -9.15 9.47 -23.13
CA THR A 113 -8.70 8.80 -21.91
C THR A 113 -7.28 8.26 -22.06
N SER A 114 -6.54 8.22 -20.95
CA SER A 114 -5.18 7.69 -20.92
C SER A 114 -4.90 6.97 -19.61
N ILE A 115 -4.02 5.97 -19.64
CA ILE A 115 -3.53 5.32 -18.43
C ILE A 115 -2.33 6.12 -17.90
N ASN A 116 -2.35 6.44 -16.61
CA ASN A 116 -1.25 7.10 -15.93
C ASN A 116 -0.24 6.06 -15.38
N GLY A 117 1.05 6.39 -15.48
CA GLY A 117 2.16 5.57 -14.98
C GLY A 117 2.69 4.54 -15.98
N ASP A 118 3.75 3.84 -15.58
CA ASP A 118 4.37 2.82 -16.42
C ASP A 118 3.44 1.61 -16.62
N PRO A 119 3.23 1.12 -17.85
CA PRO A 119 2.30 0.01 -18.10
C PRO A 119 2.78 -1.34 -17.56
N GLN A 120 4.08 -1.52 -17.36
CA GLN A 120 4.73 -2.76 -16.94
C GLN A 120 5.12 -2.71 -15.46
N GLU A 121 5.82 -1.66 -15.04
CA GLU A 121 6.38 -1.50 -13.69
C GLU A 121 5.39 -0.81 -12.75
N ARG A 122 4.33 -1.52 -12.38
CA ARG A 122 3.28 -1.00 -11.49
C ARG A 122 2.59 -2.06 -10.66
N LEU A 123 1.83 -1.58 -9.68
CA LEU A 123 1.03 -2.45 -8.84
C LEU A 123 -0.11 -3.12 -9.63
N PRO A 124 -0.39 -4.40 -9.35
CA PRO A 124 -1.36 -5.22 -10.07
C PRO A 124 -2.82 -4.83 -9.79
N ASN A 125 -3.08 -4.15 -8.67
CA ASN A 125 -4.42 -3.85 -8.16
C ASN A 125 -4.86 -2.40 -8.33
N THR A 126 -4.04 -1.55 -8.96
CA THR A 126 -4.33 -0.12 -9.11
C THR A 126 -4.53 0.19 -10.58
N ALA A 127 -5.69 0.75 -10.93
CA ALA A 127 -5.93 1.43 -12.20
C ALA A 127 -5.90 2.94 -11.96
N ASN A 128 -5.14 3.68 -12.76
CA ASN A 128 -5.08 5.13 -12.71
C ASN A 128 -5.29 5.66 -14.13
N ILE A 129 -6.39 6.37 -14.34
CA ILE A 129 -6.88 6.76 -15.66
C ILE A 129 -7.15 8.26 -15.65
N GLY A 130 -6.54 8.98 -16.59
CA GLY A 130 -6.83 10.38 -16.88
C GLY A 130 -8.00 10.50 -17.86
N PHE A 131 -8.87 11.48 -17.60
CA PHE A 131 -9.97 11.87 -18.49
C PHE A 131 -9.79 13.33 -18.85
N GLU A 132 -9.50 13.61 -20.12
CA GLU A 132 -9.23 14.99 -20.55
C GLU A 132 -10.49 15.86 -20.45
N GLY A 133 -10.32 17.08 -19.93
CA GLY A 133 -11.42 18.04 -19.80
C GLY A 133 -12.43 17.74 -18.68
N ILE A 134 -12.16 16.77 -17.82
CA ILE A 134 -13.02 16.44 -16.67
C ILE A 134 -12.29 16.75 -15.36
N GLU A 135 -12.96 17.44 -14.45
CA GLU A 135 -12.47 17.66 -13.09
C GLU A 135 -12.35 16.34 -12.32
N GLY A 136 -11.25 16.16 -11.58
CA GLY A 136 -10.88 14.88 -10.97
C GLY A 136 -11.96 14.28 -10.04
N ASP A 137 -12.72 15.12 -9.34
CA ASP A 137 -13.73 14.69 -8.38
C ASP A 137 -15.11 14.41 -9.01
N ALA A 138 -15.37 14.89 -10.22
CA ALA A 138 -16.67 14.74 -10.87
C ALA A 138 -17.02 13.26 -11.10
N ILE A 139 -16.03 12.47 -11.54
CA ILE A 139 -16.22 11.03 -11.82
C ILE A 139 -16.49 10.24 -10.52
N PRO A 140 -15.66 10.32 -9.45
CA PRO A 140 -15.96 9.66 -8.19
C PRO A 140 -17.34 10.01 -7.61
N ILE A 141 -17.78 11.27 -7.70
CA ILE A 141 -19.11 11.70 -7.20
C ILE A 141 -20.23 10.96 -7.95
N VAL A 142 -20.16 10.92 -9.28
CA VAL A 142 -21.18 10.24 -10.10
C VAL A 142 -21.14 8.73 -9.86
N LEU A 143 -19.95 8.12 -9.83
CA LEU A 143 -19.79 6.69 -9.57
C LEU A 143 -20.29 6.30 -8.18
N SER A 144 -20.08 7.14 -7.16
CA SER A 144 -20.57 6.89 -5.81
C SER A 144 -22.10 6.84 -5.77
N ARG A 145 -22.80 7.66 -6.56
CA ARG A 145 -24.27 7.60 -6.68
C ARG A 145 -24.76 6.30 -7.33
N LEU A 146 -23.89 5.65 -8.12
CA LEU A 146 -24.12 4.34 -8.72
C LEU A 146 -23.61 3.18 -7.85
N GLY A 147 -23.15 3.45 -6.63
CA GLY A 147 -22.63 2.43 -5.71
C GLY A 147 -21.20 1.96 -6.00
N ILE A 148 -20.44 2.70 -6.82
CA ILE A 148 -19.05 2.40 -7.16
C ILE A 148 -18.13 3.37 -6.42
N ALA A 149 -17.28 2.83 -5.54
CA ALA A 149 -16.31 3.61 -4.79
C ALA A 149 -14.94 3.66 -5.52
N CYS A 150 -14.42 4.86 -5.74
CA CYS A 150 -13.07 5.10 -6.28
C CYS A 150 -12.50 6.42 -5.71
N SER A 151 -11.30 6.82 -6.15
CA SER A 151 -10.62 8.02 -5.68
C SER A 151 -9.98 8.80 -6.82
N ALA A 152 -9.92 10.13 -6.73
CA ALA A 152 -9.37 11.04 -7.73
C ALA A 152 -7.83 11.18 -7.72
N GLY A 153 -7.10 10.35 -6.97
CA GLY A 153 -5.63 10.41 -6.90
C GLY A 153 -5.06 11.50 -5.97
N SER A 154 -5.64 12.69 -5.97
CA SER A 154 -5.41 13.74 -4.96
C SER A 154 -6.67 13.93 -4.11
N ALA A 155 -6.63 13.51 -2.84
CA ALA A 155 -7.71 13.76 -1.88
C ALA A 155 -7.64 15.17 -1.24
N CYS A 156 -6.79 16.05 -1.77
CA CYS A 156 -6.70 17.45 -1.37
C CYS A 156 -7.18 18.32 -2.54
N ALA A 157 -8.49 18.57 -2.56
CA ALA A 157 -9.15 19.66 -3.27
C ALA A 157 -10.09 20.34 -2.26
#